data_AF-A0A1W2EVX1-F1
#
_entry.id   AF-A0A1W2EVX1-F1
#
_cell.length_a   1.000
_cell.length_b   1.000
_cell.length_c   1.000
_cell.angle_alpha   90.00
_cell.angle_beta   90.00
_cell.angle_gamma   90.00
#
_symmetry.space_group_name_H-M   'P 1'
#
loop_
_entity.id
_entity.type
_entity.pdbx_description
1 polymer ?
#
loop_
_entity_poly.entity_id
_entity_poly.type
_entity_poly.pdbx_seq_one_letter_code
_entity_poly.pdbx_strand_id
1 'polypeptide(L)' 'MITRDKDIMTIGDQDYQLAAGDSWAIPGSVEHSVKVLKQVEAIEVFVPVREDYLD' A
#
# COMPACT_ATOMS: atom_id res chain seq x y z
N MET A 1 -1.29 0.03 -6.23
CA MET A 1 -2.08 -0.89 -7.09
C MET A 1 -1.77 -2.30 -6.65
N ILE A 2 -2.78 -3.11 -6.32
CA ILE A 2 -2.60 -4.52 -5.92
C ILE A 2 -2.86 -5.42 -7.10
N THR A 3 -1.99 -6.41 -7.32
CA THR A 3 -2.12 -7.34 -8.44
C THR A 3 -2.52 -8.74 -8.00
N ARG A 4 -2.49 -9.08 -6.70
CA ARG A 4 -2.76 -10.44 -6.16
C ARG A 4 -3.38 -10.46 -4.75
N ASP A 5 -4.27 -11.44 -4.53
CA ASP A 5 -5.08 -11.78 -3.33
C ASP A 5 -5.53 -10.62 -2.42
N LYS A 6 -5.94 -10.94 -1.18
CA LYS A 6 -6.60 -10.06 -0.21
C LYS A 6 -5.65 -9.70 0.93
N ASP A 7 -5.63 -8.42 1.26
CA ASP A 7 -4.91 -7.81 2.37
C ASP A 7 -5.78 -6.75 3.06
N ILE A 8 -5.37 -6.37 4.27
CA ILE A 8 -5.95 -5.24 5.00
C ILE A 8 -4.92 -4.11 4.95
N MET A 9 -5.30 -2.99 4.35
CA MET A 9 -4.54 -1.75 4.38
C MET A 9 -5.10 -0.85 5.48
N THR A 10 -4.26 -0.45 6.40
CA THR A 10 -4.57 0.56 7.41
C THR A 10 -3.99 1.89 6.96
N ILE A 11 -4.79 2.95 6.90
CA ILE A 11 -4.36 4.33 6.62
C ILE A 11 -4.95 5.22 7.71
N GLY A 12 -4.11 5.77 8.58
CA GLY A 12 -4.54 6.40 9.82
C GLY A 12 -5.32 5.41 10.68
N ASP A 13 -6.53 5.79 11.10
CA ASP A 13 -7.40 4.95 11.94
C ASP A 13 -8.40 4.10 11.14
N GLN A 14 -8.20 3.98 9.82
CA GLN A 14 -9.15 3.31 8.92
C GLN A 14 -8.53 2.06 8.28
N ASP A 15 -9.27 0.96 8.36
CA ASP A 15 -8.93 -0.31 7.71
C ASP A 15 -9.74 -0.50 6.43
N TYR A 16 -9.06 -0.93 5.38
CA TYR A 16 -9.62 -1.22 4.06
C TYR A 16 -9.28 -2.65 3.66
N GLN A 17 -10.29 -3.41 3.28
CA GLN A 17 -10.06 -4.69 2.61
C GLN A 17 -9.76 -4.44 1.14
N LEU A 18 -8.65 -4.99 0.68
CA LEU A 18 -8.17 -4.82 -0.68
C LEU A 18 -8.45 -6.07 -1.51
N ALA A 19 -8.66 -5.84 -2.81
CA ALA A 19 -8.72 -6.85 -3.85
C ALA A 19 -7.78 -6.49 -5.01
N ALA A 20 -7.46 -7.49 -5.84
CA ALA A 20 -6.68 -7.26 -7.04
C ALA A 20 -7.36 -6.22 -7.96
N GLY A 21 -6.58 -5.23 -8.40
CA GLY A 21 -7.03 -4.08 -9.16
C GLY A 21 -7.26 -2.83 -8.32
N ASP A 22 -7.39 -2.95 -7.00
CA ASP A 22 -7.58 -1.79 -6.13
C ASP A 22 -6.33 -0.90 -6.08
N SER A 23 -6.58 0.39 -5.86
CA SER A 23 -5.55 1.40 -5.70
C SER A 23 -5.93 2.38 -4.60
N TRP A 24 -4.93 3.07 -4.07
CA TRP A 24 -5.09 4.06 -3.01
C TRP A 24 -4.11 5.20 -3.24
N ALA A 25 -4.41 6.33 -2.61
CA ALA A 25 -3.50 7.45 -2.47
C ALA A 25 -3.36 7.76 -0.98
N ILE A 26 -2.14 7.72 -0.47
CA ILE A 26 -1.86 7.98 0.95
C ILE A 26 -1.36 9.41 1.08
N PRO A 27 -2.02 10.27 1.89
CA PRO A 27 -1.51 11.60 2.15
C PRO A 27 -0.15 11.56 2.85
N GLY A 28 0.68 12.58 2.61
CA GLY A 28 1.97 12.70 3.28
C GLY A 28 1.83 12.73 4.82
N SER A 29 2.78 12.11 5.50
CA SER A 29 2.84 12.01 6.98
C SER A 29 1.67 11.27 7.63
N VAL A 30 0.88 10.51 6.88
CA VAL A 30 -0.14 9.61 7.44
C VAL A 30 0.46 8.24 7.66
N GLU A 31 0.37 7.72 8.89
CA GLU A 31 0.78 6.35 9.19
C GLU A 31 -0.07 5.36 8.37
N HIS A 32 0.60 4.37 7.80
CA HIS A 32 -0.06 3.35 7.00
C HIS A 32 0.71 2.03 7.08
N SER A 33 -0.02 0.93 6.97
CA SER A 33 0.56 -0.40 6.94
C SER A 33 -0.32 -1.38 6.17
N VAL A 34 0.29 -2.43 5.63
CA VAL A 34 -0.41 -3.51 4.96
C VAL A 34 -0.21 -4.80 5.72
N LYS A 35 -1.32 -5.47 6.07
CA LYS A 35 -1.31 -6.82 6.62
C LYS A 35 -1.62 -7.84 5.51
N VAL A 36 -0.57 -8.51 5.04
CA VAL A 36 -0.67 -9.58 4.03
C VAL A 36 -1.27 -10.84 4.66
N LEU A 37 -2.45 -11.28 4.17
CA LEU A 37 -3.12 -12.48 4.69
C LEU A 37 -2.70 -13.77 3.98
N LYS A 38 -2.22 -13.67 2.73
CA LYS A 38 -1.75 -14.81 1.94
C LYS A 38 -0.58 -14.45 1.03
N GLN A 39 -0.84 -13.76 -0.07
CA GLN A 39 0.18 -13.32 -1.03
C GLN A 39 -0.27 -12.03 -1.69
N VAL A 40 0.57 -11.02 -1.68
CA VAL A 40 0.28 -9.74 -2.30
C VAL A 40 1.47 -9.33 -3.15
N GLU A 41 1.17 -8.72 -4.28
CA GLU A 41 2.14 -8.00 -5.09
C GLU A 41 1.57 -6.58 -5.26
N ALA A 42 2.33 -5.60 -4.80
CA ALA A 42 1.93 -4.21 -4.74
C ALA A 42 2.89 -3.37 -5.59
N ILE A 43 2.32 -2.48 -6.40
CA ILE A 43 3.07 -1.42 -7.06
C ILE A 43 2.85 -0.14 -6.27
N GLU A 44 3.94 0.38 -5.73
CA GLU A 44 4.00 1.64 -4.99
C GLU A 44 4.67 2.73 -5.82
N VAL A 45 4.07 3.91 -5.82
CA VAL A 45 4.58 5.09 -6.53
C VAL A 45 4.72 6.20 -5.52
N PHE A 46 5.95 6.70 -5.36
CA PHE A 46 6.28 7.73 -4.39
C PHE A 46 6.59 9.06 -5.08
N VAL A 47 6.12 10.15 -4.48
CA VAL A 47 6.52 11.52 -4.83
C VAL A 47 6.77 12.28 -3.53
N PRO A 48 7.98 12.82 -3.29
CA PRO A 48 9.19 12.73 -4.13
C PRO A 48 9.76 11.30 -4.21
N VAL A 49 10.81 11.13 -5.02
CA VAL A 49 11.52 9.85 -5.15
C VAL A 49 12.04 9.38 -3.79
N ARG A 50 12.00 8.07 -3.56
CA ARG A 50 12.63 7.41 -2.41
C ARG A 50 14.13 7.28 -2.66
N GLU A 51 14.89 8.26 -2.22
CA GLU A 51 16.36 8.27 -2.38
C GLU A 51 17.02 7.05 -1.71
N ASP A 52 16.41 6.53 -0.64
CA ASP A 52 16.86 5.33 0.07
C ASP A 52 16.68 4.03 -0.72
N TYR A 53 15.98 4.05 -1.85
CA TYR A 53 15.86 2.91 -2.77
C TYR A 53 16.87 2.95 -3.92
N LEU A 54 17.69 4.01 -4.01
CA LEU A 54 18.72 4.16 -5.03
C LEU A 54 20.06 3.62 -4.49
N ASP A 55 20.83 2.96 -5.36
CA ASP A 55 22.18 2.45 -5.07
C ASP A 55 23.26 3.57 -5.05
#